data_AF-A0A2I0D380-F1
#
_entry.id   AF-A0A2I0D380-F1
#
_cell.length_a   1.000
_cell.length_b   1.000
_cell.length_c   1.000
_cell.angle_alpha   90.00
_cell.angle_beta   90.00
_cell.angle_gamma   90.00
#
_symmetry.space_group_name_H-M   'P 1'
#
loop_
_entity.id
_entity.type
_entity.pdbx_description
1 polymer ?
#
loop_
_entity_poly.entity_id
_entity_poly.type
_entity_poly.pdbx_seq_one_letter_code
_entity_poly.pdbx_strand_id
1 'polypeptide(L)'
;VDEQCIRTDTLTEAEKIHTPLIATSEKNCLGLPDMTNESAEAIVAAFIRGDITGALILDPEKVGEVASRVAMLVHPKRKKHGSIPTKHQIAEMAKKCTLCMQCRRACPNDLPVAQAVKLAASGNFSGLDELYDDCLGCGRCESACKQKLPVHTLIVAAAEKQTRDETYCLRTGRGAIQDIEIRKVGGPIVLGEIPGVVAFVGCANFPKGSREVAEMVAEFAKRRYIVCTSGCAAMSAGMYRNDEGKTVYEQFSGAFEAGGVVNVGSCVSNAHIAGAAIKIASIFAKRPLRGNYEEIADYVYNRVGAVGVAWGAMSQKAASIAAGFWRLGIPVIVGPHGTKYRRMLLGRADRDSNWMVHDARTGESVYGGPVPEHLFIAAETKEEAMIMIAKLTMRPNDTSKGRANKLANYIDLHKRHVGGIPADVYRLVRTPADIPLTMKDEVDAHLAEHDWKESAIPDPTLLSRMVHSRKVT
;
A
#
# COMPACT_ATOMS: atom_id res chain seq x y z
N VAL A 1 -4.07 23.46 6.73
CA VAL A 1 -4.38 22.44 5.72
C VAL A 1 -4.03 22.99 4.35
N ASP A 2 -3.48 22.13 3.50
CA ASP A 2 -3.06 22.43 2.14
C ASP A 2 -4.10 21.88 1.14
N GLU A 3 -3.75 20.88 0.33
CA GLU A 3 -4.59 20.30 -0.70
C GLU A 3 -4.47 18.77 -0.75
N GLN A 4 -5.54 18.14 -1.27
CA GLN A 4 -5.65 16.69 -1.53
C GLN A 4 -5.68 15.83 -0.26
N CYS A 5 -6.60 14.86 -0.23
CA CYS A 5 -6.79 13.94 0.92
C CYS A 5 -7.14 14.64 2.25
N ILE A 6 -7.60 15.90 2.20
CA ILE A 6 -8.12 16.63 3.36
C ILE A 6 -9.61 16.34 3.48
N ARG A 7 -10.10 16.09 4.70
CA ARG A 7 -11.53 15.89 4.92
C ARG A 7 -12.29 17.19 4.73
N THR A 8 -13.50 17.10 4.17
CA THR A 8 -14.37 18.24 3.92
C THR A 8 -15.02 18.81 5.18
N ASP A 9 -15.08 18.04 6.26
CA ASP A 9 -15.65 18.44 7.56
C ASP A 9 -14.59 18.96 8.55
N THR A 10 -13.33 19.13 8.12
CA THR A 10 -12.22 19.53 9.00
C THR A 10 -12.51 20.83 9.76
N LEU A 11 -13.12 21.84 9.12
CA LEU A 11 -13.48 23.10 9.78
C LEU A 11 -14.51 22.88 10.89
N THR A 12 -15.60 22.18 10.58
CA THR A 12 -16.67 21.88 11.54
C THR A 12 -16.16 21.07 12.73
N GLU A 13 -15.30 20.08 12.50
CA GLU A 13 -14.70 19.31 13.61
C GLU A 13 -13.70 20.14 14.43
N ALA A 14 -12.91 21.00 13.78
CA ALA A 14 -11.97 21.90 14.47
C ALA A 14 -12.70 22.89 15.38
N GLU A 15 -13.84 23.44 14.94
CA GLU A 15 -14.66 24.37 15.72
C GLU A 15 -15.20 23.76 17.01
N LYS A 16 -15.66 22.49 16.97
CA LYS A 16 -16.15 21.77 18.16
C LYS A 16 -15.12 21.67 19.27
N ILE A 17 -13.83 21.69 18.93
CA ILE A 17 -12.71 21.59 19.87
C ILE A 17 -11.89 22.89 19.94
N HIS A 18 -12.47 24.01 19.46
CA HIS A 18 -11.88 25.35 19.46
C HIS A 18 -10.49 25.42 18.81
N THR A 19 -10.21 24.57 17.81
CA THR A 19 -8.93 24.52 17.10
C THR A 19 -8.92 25.51 15.95
N PRO A 20 -7.95 26.45 15.90
CA PRO A 20 -7.74 27.32 14.76
C PRO A 20 -7.42 26.52 13.50
N LEU A 21 -8.02 26.89 12.38
CA LEU A 21 -7.81 26.24 11.10
C LEU A 21 -7.31 27.23 10.04
N ILE A 22 -6.10 27.01 9.52
CA ILE A 22 -5.54 27.83 8.44
C ILE A 22 -5.56 27.02 7.15
N ALA A 23 -6.22 27.50 6.10
CA ALA A 23 -6.12 26.96 4.75
C ALA A 23 -5.04 27.69 3.95
N THR A 24 -4.24 26.96 3.18
CA THR A 24 -3.03 27.50 2.52
C THR A 24 -2.96 27.20 1.03
N SER A 25 -4.07 26.76 0.41
CA SER A 25 -4.14 26.45 -1.02
C SER A 25 -5.46 26.95 -1.60
N GLU A 26 -5.37 27.60 -2.76
CA GLU A 26 -6.52 27.98 -3.58
C GLU A 26 -7.38 26.78 -4.02
N LYS A 27 -6.82 25.56 -4.01
CA LYS A 27 -7.55 24.34 -4.36
C LYS A 27 -8.47 23.86 -3.23
N ASN A 28 -8.30 24.37 -2.01
CA ASN A 28 -9.08 23.96 -0.85
C ASN A 28 -9.24 25.11 0.16
N CYS A 29 -10.03 26.11 -0.22
CA CYS A 29 -10.24 27.30 0.60
C CYS A 29 -11.18 27.08 1.81
N LEU A 30 -11.94 25.98 1.84
CA LEU A 30 -12.90 25.63 2.90
C LEU A 30 -13.95 26.71 3.22
N GLY A 31 -14.18 27.66 2.31
CA GLY A 31 -15.08 28.80 2.52
C GLY A 31 -14.59 29.79 3.58
N LEU A 32 -13.30 29.75 3.94
CA LEU A 32 -12.71 30.63 4.94
C LEU A 32 -12.52 32.06 4.41
N PRO A 33 -12.54 33.08 5.29
CA PRO A 33 -12.21 34.44 4.91
C PRO A 33 -10.76 34.50 4.39
N ASP A 34 -10.58 35.13 3.24
CA ASP A 34 -9.25 35.38 2.68
C ASP A 34 -8.58 36.52 3.44
N MET A 35 -7.54 36.17 4.20
CA MET A 35 -6.73 37.10 4.98
C MET A 35 -5.32 37.24 4.40
N THR A 36 -5.11 36.85 3.15
CA THR A 36 -3.79 36.90 2.50
C THR A 36 -3.20 38.30 2.49
N ASN A 37 -4.02 39.35 2.42
CA ASN A 37 -3.57 40.75 2.41
C ASN A 37 -3.49 41.40 3.80
N GLU A 38 -3.98 40.73 4.85
CA GLU A 38 -3.94 41.25 6.22
C GLU A 38 -2.54 41.05 6.85
N SER A 39 -2.18 41.86 7.84
CA SER A 39 -0.91 41.68 8.56
C SER A 39 -0.93 40.42 9.43
N ALA A 40 0.23 39.79 9.62
CA ALA A 40 0.34 38.60 10.47
C ALA A 40 -0.15 38.89 11.90
N GLU A 41 0.19 40.05 12.45
CA GLU A 41 -0.27 40.55 13.74
C GLU A 41 -1.80 40.57 13.84
N ALA A 42 -2.47 41.14 12.83
CA ALA A 42 -3.92 41.26 12.81
C ALA A 42 -4.60 39.88 12.79
N ILE A 43 -4.10 38.97 11.96
CA ILE A 43 -4.61 37.59 11.83
C ILE A 43 -4.43 36.84 13.14
N VAL A 44 -3.22 36.86 13.72
CA VAL A 44 -2.93 36.21 15.00
C VAL A 44 -3.87 36.76 16.07
N ALA A 45 -3.99 38.09 16.18
CA ALA A 45 -4.85 38.71 17.19
C ALA A 45 -6.32 38.31 17.03
N ALA A 46 -6.83 38.20 15.79
CA ALA A 46 -8.19 37.73 15.52
C ALA A 46 -8.42 36.29 16.00
N PHE A 47 -7.48 35.37 15.73
CA PHE A 47 -7.54 34.00 16.28
C PHE A 47 -7.50 33.97 17.81
N ILE A 48 -6.66 34.81 18.43
CA ILE A 48 -6.53 34.83 19.90
C ILE A 48 -7.78 35.39 20.58
N ARG A 49 -8.42 36.41 19.98
CA ARG A 49 -9.69 36.96 20.47
C ARG A 49 -10.87 36.01 20.25
N GLY A 50 -10.75 35.09 19.28
CA GLY A 50 -11.83 34.17 18.90
C GLY A 50 -12.80 34.79 17.89
N ASP A 51 -12.40 35.88 17.22
CA ASP A 51 -13.20 36.54 16.18
C ASP A 51 -13.35 35.65 14.94
N ILE A 52 -12.36 34.78 14.71
CA ILE A 52 -12.31 33.82 13.61
C ILE A 52 -11.89 32.45 14.12
N THR A 53 -12.48 31.40 13.54
CA THR A 53 -12.12 30.00 13.78
C THR A 53 -11.21 29.45 12.67
N GLY A 54 -11.20 30.11 11.51
CA GLY A 54 -10.28 29.82 10.44
C GLY A 54 -10.02 30.98 9.48
N ALA A 55 -8.94 30.87 8.71
CA ALA A 55 -8.53 31.84 7.71
C ALA A 55 -7.89 31.15 6.50
N LEU A 56 -8.09 31.71 5.31
CA LEU A 56 -7.32 31.40 4.12
C LEU A 56 -6.13 32.36 4.04
N ILE A 57 -4.92 31.81 3.90
CA ILE A 57 -3.68 32.58 3.76
C ILE A 57 -2.85 31.93 2.66
N LEU A 58 -2.71 32.60 1.52
CA LEU A 58 -2.00 32.06 0.34
C LEU A 58 -0.52 32.44 0.29
N ASP A 59 -0.08 33.39 1.12
CA ASP A 59 1.32 33.79 1.28
C ASP A 59 2.08 32.78 2.17
N PRO A 60 3.02 31.98 1.62
CA PRO A 60 3.71 30.94 2.38
C PRO A 60 4.58 31.47 3.53
N GLU A 61 5.19 32.64 3.39
CA GLU A 61 6.03 33.23 4.45
C GLU A 61 5.15 33.61 5.64
N LYS A 62 4.02 34.27 5.36
CA LYS A 62 3.02 34.63 6.36
C LYS A 62 2.39 33.43 7.05
N VAL A 63 2.12 32.36 6.30
CA VAL A 63 1.60 31.09 6.87
C VAL A 63 2.53 30.55 7.95
N GLY A 64 3.85 30.53 7.69
CA GLY A 64 4.84 30.01 8.64
C GLY A 64 4.81 30.77 9.97
N GLU A 65 4.74 32.09 9.91
CA GLU A 65 4.66 32.95 11.09
C GLU A 65 3.33 32.80 11.83
N VAL A 66 2.20 32.99 11.13
CA VAL A 66 0.85 32.97 11.71
C VAL A 66 0.55 31.62 12.34
N ALA A 67 0.80 30.50 11.63
CA ALA A 67 0.51 29.16 12.14
C ALA A 67 1.28 28.86 13.43
N SER A 68 2.57 29.22 13.47
CA SER A 68 3.43 28.99 14.64
C SER A 68 2.96 29.82 15.84
N ARG A 69 2.72 31.12 15.65
CA ARG A 69 2.28 32.03 16.72
C ARG A 69 0.90 31.65 17.25
N VAL A 70 -0.05 31.36 16.37
CA VAL A 70 -1.41 30.95 16.74
C VAL A 70 -1.38 29.65 17.54
N ALA A 71 -0.61 28.65 17.11
CA ALA A 71 -0.50 27.37 17.83
C ALA A 71 0.00 27.56 19.28
N MET A 72 1.06 28.36 19.48
CA MET A 72 1.61 28.63 20.81
C MET A 72 0.65 29.41 21.72
N LEU A 73 -0.01 30.44 21.18
CA LEU A 73 -0.84 31.36 21.96
C LEU A 73 -2.24 30.79 22.26
N VAL A 74 -2.79 29.92 21.40
CA VAL A 74 -4.09 29.26 21.63
C VAL A 74 -3.98 28.04 22.54
N HIS A 75 -2.84 27.34 22.56
CA HIS A 75 -2.62 26.15 23.39
C HIS A 75 -3.08 26.30 24.86
N PRO A 76 -2.67 27.32 25.64
CA PRO A 76 -3.07 27.44 27.05
C PRO A 76 -4.57 27.67 27.24
N LYS A 77 -5.25 28.28 26.25
CA LYS A 77 -6.70 28.48 26.29
C LYS A 77 -7.43 27.16 26.01
N ARG A 78 -7.01 26.44 24.97
CA ARG A 78 -7.60 25.14 24.59
C ARG A 78 -7.39 24.03 25.61
N LYS A 79 -6.25 24.00 26.30
CA LYS A 79 -5.90 22.92 27.26
C LYS A 79 -6.95 22.71 28.36
N LYS A 80 -7.77 23.74 28.66
CA LYS A 80 -8.85 23.68 29.65
C LYS A 80 -10.11 22.98 29.16
N HIS A 81 -10.21 22.69 27.86
CA HIS A 81 -11.38 22.10 27.21
C HIS A 81 -11.05 20.67 26.74
N GLY A 82 -11.46 19.67 27.52
CA GLY A 82 -11.38 18.27 27.13
C GLY A 82 -12.59 17.86 26.29
N SER A 83 -12.38 17.12 25.21
CA SER A 83 -13.44 16.65 24.29
C SER A 83 -13.74 15.16 24.38
N ILE A 84 -12.93 14.38 25.10
CA ILE A 84 -13.08 12.92 25.22
C ILE A 84 -14.00 12.59 26.39
N PRO A 85 -15.13 11.87 26.17
CA PRO A 85 -16.03 11.44 27.23
C PRO A 85 -15.38 10.46 28.21
N THR A 86 -15.72 10.59 29.49
CA THR A 86 -15.38 9.61 30.53
C THR A 86 -16.11 8.27 30.30
N LYS A 87 -15.59 7.17 30.85
CA LYS A 87 -16.24 5.84 30.80
C LYS A 87 -17.71 5.86 31.25
N HIS A 88 -18.04 6.62 32.30
CA HIS A 88 -19.42 6.79 32.74
C HIS A 88 -20.28 7.49 31.66
N GLN A 89 -19.78 8.57 31.06
CA GLN A 89 -20.48 9.26 29.97
C GLN A 89 -20.66 8.35 28.74
N ILE A 90 -19.67 7.53 28.40
CA ILE A 90 -19.78 6.53 27.32
C ILE A 90 -20.95 5.59 27.60
N ALA A 91 -21.04 5.00 28.80
CA ALA A 91 -22.11 4.08 29.16
C ALA A 91 -23.50 4.76 29.10
N GLU A 92 -23.63 5.98 29.60
CA GLU A 92 -24.88 6.75 29.54
C GLU A 92 -25.32 7.08 28.10
N MET A 93 -24.37 7.49 27.25
CA MET A 93 -24.66 7.71 25.82
C MET A 93 -25.05 6.40 25.13
N ALA A 94 -24.33 5.31 25.41
CA ALA A 94 -24.56 4.00 24.83
C ALA A 94 -25.95 3.42 25.15
N LYS A 95 -26.53 3.73 26.32
CA LYS A 95 -27.90 3.31 26.70
C LYS A 95 -28.98 3.77 25.71
N LYS A 96 -28.75 4.88 25.00
CA LYS A 96 -29.67 5.39 23.97
C LYS A 96 -29.65 4.55 22.69
N CYS A 97 -28.66 3.66 22.51
CA CYS A 97 -28.57 2.81 21.32
C CYS A 97 -29.77 1.85 21.23
N THR A 98 -30.48 1.93 20.11
CA THR A 98 -31.65 1.10 19.79
C THR A 98 -31.32 -0.17 19.01
N LEU A 99 -30.03 -0.45 18.76
CA LEU A 99 -29.56 -1.58 17.97
C LEU A 99 -30.17 -1.65 16.55
N CYS A 100 -30.49 -0.50 15.94
CA CYS A 100 -31.15 -0.45 14.63
C CYS A 100 -30.23 -0.75 13.42
N MET A 101 -28.96 -1.08 13.65
CA MET A 101 -27.95 -1.49 12.66
C MET A 101 -27.58 -0.49 11.54
N GLN A 102 -28.15 0.72 11.53
CA GLN A 102 -27.85 1.72 10.49
C GLN A 102 -26.37 2.14 10.45
N CYS A 103 -25.72 2.21 11.62
CA CYS A 103 -24.29 2.54 11.70
C CYS A 103 -23.41 1.48 11.04
N ARG A 104 -23.71 0.19 11.21
CA ARG A 104 -23.00 -0.92 10.55
C ARG A 104 -23.23 -0.88 9.04
N ARG A 105 -24.48 -0.75 8.60
CA ARG A 105 -24.83 -0.62 7.17
C ARG A 105 -24.13 0.57 6.49
N ALA A 106 -23.90 1.65 7.22
CA ALA A 106 -23.18 2.83 6.71
C ALA A 106 -21.65 2.68 6.78
N CYS A 107 -21.13 1.76 7.59
CA CYS A 107 -19.70 1.55 7.76
C CYS A 107 -19.08 1.00 6.46
N PRO A 108 -18.01 1.61 5.93
CA PRO A 108 -17.34 1.09 4.74
C PRO A 108 -16.73 -0.31 4.94
N ASN A 109 -16.35 -0.64 6.18
CA ASN A 109 -15.73 -1.91 6.58
C ASN A 109 -16.74 -2.89 7.22
N ASP A 110 -18.05 -2.58 7.21
CA ASP A 110 -19.11 -3.39 7.84
C ASP A 110 -18.84 -3.76 9.33
N LEU A 111 -18.18 -2.87 10.07
CA LEU A 111 -17.81 -3.13 11.46
C LEU A 111 -19.04 -3.37 12.36
N PRO A 112 -18.95 -4.24 13.38
CA PRO A 112 -20.02 -4.54 14.35
C PRO A 112 -20.29 -3.41 15.37
N VAL A 113 -20.38 -2.17 14.87
CA VAL A 113 -20.53 -0.94 15.64
C VAL A 113 -21.74 -0.97 16.58
N ALA A 114 -22.90 -1.44 16.09
CA ALA A 114 -24.12 -1.42 16.88
C ALA A 114 -24.02 -2.33 18.12
N GLN A 115 -23.41 -3.51 17.94
CA GLN A 115 -23.14 -4.47 19.00
C GLN A 115 -22.15 -3.90 20.02
N ALA A 116 -21.04 -3.32 19.55
CA ALA A 116 -20.04 -2.69 20.39
C ALA A 116 -20.62 -1.56 21.25
N VAL A 117 -21.40 -0.66 20.64
CA VAL A 117 -22.07 0.42 21.37
C VAL A 117 -23.09 -0.15 22.37
N LYS A 118 -23.83 -1.20 22.02
CA LYS A 118 -24.81 -1.79 22.94
C LYS A 118 -24.15 -2.43 24.16
N LEU A 119 -23.01 -3.10 23.96
CA LEU A 119 -22.21 -3.70 25.02
C LEU A 119 -21.64 -2.63 25.98
N ALA A 120 -21.25 -1.47 25.44
CA ALA A 120 -20.80 -0.34 26.26
C ALA A 120 -21.87 0.20 27.22
N ALA A 121 -23.16 -0.01 26.95
CA ALA A 121 -24.25 0.42 27.84
C ALA A 121 -24.25 -0.31 29.20
N SER A 122 -23.69 -1.52 29.25
CA SER A 122 -23.48 -2.29 30.50
C SER A 122 -22.09 -2.09 31.11
N GLY A 123 -21.33 -1.10 30.64
CA GLY A 123 -19.99 -0.78 31.14
C GLY A 123 -18.87 -1.66 30.58
N ASN A 124 -19.15 -2.51 29.60
CA ASN A 124 -18.12 -3.28 28.90
C ASN A 124 -17.72 -2.58 27.59
N PHE A 125 -16.50 -2.02 27.56
CA PHE A 125 -15.99 -1.23 26.44
C PHE A 125 -15.09 -2.01 25.47
N SER A 126 -14.84 -3.31 25.69
CA SER A 126 -13.90 -4.09 24.88
C SER A 126 -14.28 -4.10 23.40
N GLY A 127 -15.57 -4.24 23.10
CA GLY A 127 -16.05 -4.22 21.73
C GLY A 127 -15.88 -2.87 21.03
N LEU A 128 -15.79 -1.73 21.75
CA LEU A 128 -15.47 -0.44 21.14
C LEU A 128 -13.96 -0.27 20.93
N ASP A 129 -13.17 -0.74 21.89
CA ASP A 129 -11.70 -0.75 21.85
C ASP A 129 -11.19 -1.56 20.64
N GLU A 130 -11.70 -2.78 20.46
CA GLU A 130 -11.37 -3.66 19.33
C GLU A 130 -11.67 -3.06 17.95
N LEU A 131 -12.61 -2.12 17.86
CA LEU A 131 -12.95 -1.48 16.59
C LEU A 131 -11.96 -0.38 16.19
N TYR A 132 -11.14 0.12 17.11
CA TYR A 132 -10.33 1.31 16.87
C TYR A 132 -9.37 1.12 15.69
N ASP A 133 -8.62 0.02 15.66
CA ASP A 133 -7.62 -0.25 14.61
C ASP A 133 -8.24 -0.41 13.22
N ASP A 134 -9.46 -0.96 13.15
CA ASP A 134 -10.17 -1.21 11.89
C ASP A 134 -11.04 0.00 11.45
N CYS A 135 -11.25 0.96 12.33
CA CYS A 135 -12.07 2.14 12.08
C CYS A 135 -11.29 3.21 11.29
N LEU A 136 -11.79 3.56 10.11
CA LEU A 136 -11.22 4.63 9.28
C LEU A 136 -11.46 6.05 9.82
N GLY A 137 -12.20 6.20 10.92
CA GLY A 137 -12.62 7.49 11.45
C GLY A 137 -13.52 8.31 10.51
N CYS A 138 -14.28 7.65 9.63
CA CYS A 138 -15.01 8.35 8.55
C CYS A 138 -16.25 9.15 9.00
N GLY A 139 -16.81 8.89 10.18
CA GLY A 139 -18.01 9.58 10.70
C GLY A 139 -19.34 9.14 10.07
N ARG A 140 -19.35 8.29 9.04
CA ARG A 140 -20.58 7.82 8.36
C ARG A 140 -21.57 7.13 9.31
N CYS A 141 -21.06 6.44 10.31
CA CYS A 141 -21.87 5.79 11.34
C CYS A 141 -22.62 6.79 12.21
N GLU A 142 -22.04 7.97 12.48
CA GLU A 142 -22.66 9.04 13.25
C GLU A 142 -23.79 9.70 12.46
N SER A 143 -23.54 10.01 11.18
CA SER A 143 -24.55 10.57 10.28
C SER A 143 -25.77 9.65 10.11
N ALA A 144 -25.55 8.33 10.13
CA ALA A 144 -26.61 7.34 10.00
C ALA A 144 -27.36 7.06 11.33
N CYS A 145 -26.83 7.52 12.47
CA CYS A 145 -27.40 7.19 13.77
C CYS A 145 -28.65 8.05 14.07
N LYS A 146 -29.82 7.40 14.12
CA LYS A 146 -31.10 8.06 14.46
C LYS A 146 -31.10 8.73 15.84
N GLN A 147 -30.27 8.24 16.75
CA GLN A 147 -30.12 8.75 18.11
C GLN A 147 -29.01 9.81 18.23
N LYS A 148 -28.36 10.17 17.10
CA LYS A 148 -27.27 11.14 17.02
C LYS A 148 -26.13 10.83 17.99
N LEU A 149 -25.80 9.54 18.13
CA LEU A 149 -24.67 9.11 18.96
C LEU A 149 -23.34 9.49 18.27
N PRO A 150 -22.38 10.06 19.01
CA PRO A 150 -21.05 10.37 18.50
C PRO A 150 -20.19 9.10 18.49
N VAL A 151 -20.57 8.13 17.66
CA VAL A 151 -20.01 6.78 17.61
C VAL A 151 -18.49 6.78 17.51
N HIS A 152 -17.90 7.62 16.66
CA HIS A 152 -16.45 7.68 16.50
C HIS A 152 -15.78 8.20 17.77
N THR A 153 -16.36 9.23 18.41
CA THR A 153 -15.90 9.70 19.71
C THR A 153 -15.98 8.60 20.77
N LEU A 154 -17.02 7.76 20.77
CA LEU A 154 -17.12 6.63 21.70
C LEU A 154 -16.02 5.58 21.49
N ILE A 155 -15.67 5.29 20.22
CA ILE A 155 -14.57 4.36 19.87
C ILE A 155 -13.23 4.92 20.39
N VAL A 156 -12.90 6.17 20.03
CA VAL A 156 -11.65 6.81 20.44
C VAL A 156 -11.56 6.94 21.97
N ALA A 157 -12.67 7.23 22.65
CA ALA A 157 -12.70 7.33 24.11
C ALA A 157 -12.53 5.97 24.81
N ALA A 158 -13.06 4.90 24.22
CA ALA A 158 -12.83 3.54 24.72
C ALA A 158 -11.35 3.14 24.57
N ALA A 159 -10.74 3.49 23.43
CA ALA A 159 -9.33 3.25 23.11
C ALA A 159 -8.37 4.33 23.63
N GLU A 160 -8.78 5.16 24.60
CA GLU A 160 -7.98 6.31 25.06
C GLU A 160 -6.58 5.89 25.53
N LYS A 161 -6.48 4.76 26.23
CA LYS A 161 -5.18 4.23 26.67
C LYS A 161 -4.28 3.94 25.48
N GLN A 162 -4.78 3.19 24.49
CA GLN A 162 -4.05 2.86 23.28
C GLN A 162 -3.63 4.14 22.55
N THR A 163 -4.56 5.05 22.26
CA THR A 163 -4.27 6.28 21.51
C THR A 163 -3.22 7.19 22.16
N ARG A 164 -3.12 7.20 23.49
CA ARG A 164 -2.10 7.98 24.22
C ARG A 164 -0.72 7.34 24.15
N ASP A 165 -0.66 6.02 24.07
CA ASP A 165 0.58 5.25 24.04
C ASP A 165 1.12 5.05 22.60
N GLU A 166 0.35 5.46 21.58
CA GLU A 166 0.68 5.38 20.15
C GLU A 166 1.84 6.29 19.76
N THR A 167 3.05 5.78 19.99
CA THR A 167 4.30 6.36 19.53
C THR A 167 5.02 5.33 18.67
N TYR A 168 5.55 5.73 17.52
CA TYR A 168 6.18 4.80 16.58
C TYR A 168 7.37 5.45 15.88
N CYS A 169 8.34 4.62 15.48
CA CYS A 169 9.48 5.05 14.68
C CYS A 169 9.19 4.84 13.20
N LEU A 170 9.17 5.93 12.44
CA LEU A 170 9.08 5.91 10.98
C LEU A 170 10.41 6.37 10.39
N ARG A 171 11.03 5.54 9.57
CA ARG A 171 12.22 5.96 8.81
C ARG A 171 11.83 7.06 7.83
N THR A 172 12.57 8.16 7.80
CA THR A 172 12.31 9.29 6.88
C THR A 172 12.34 8.84 5.42
N GLY A 173 11.49 9.48 4.60
CA GLY A 173 11.51 9.30 3.16
C GLY A 173 12.86 9.67 2.56
N ARG A 174 13.60 8.69 2.06
CA ARG A 174 14.99 8.91 1.62
C ARG A 174 15.15 9.33 0.15
N GLY A 175 14.07 9.31 -0.63
CA GLY A 175 14.08 9.66 -2.05
C GLY A 175 14.54 8.51 -2.97
N ALA A 176 15.28 8.87 -4.02
CA ALA A 176 15.62 7.96 -5.10
C ALA A 176 16.55 6.81 -4.67
N ILE A 177 16.35 5.64 -5.25
CA ILE A 177 17.31 4.52 -5.15
C ILE A 177 18.59 4.92 -5.88
N GLN A 178 19.76 4.73 -5.31
CA GLN A 178 21.02 5.18 -5.89
C GLN A 178 21.54 4.21 -6.95
N ASP A 179 22.34 4.71 -7.90
CA ASP A 179 22.90 3.88 -8.96
C ASP A 179 23.84 2.80 -8.42
N ILE A 180 24.56 3.07 -7.32
CA ILE A 180 25.39 2.06 -6.66
C ILE A 180 24.56 0.91 -6.08
N GLU A 181 23.36 1.19 -5.60
CA GLU A 181 22.43 0.15 -5.13
C GLU A 181 21.89 -0.63 -6.32
N ILE A 182 21.48 0.05 -7.41
CA ILE A 182 21.04 -0.62 -8.64
C ILE A 182 22.11 -1.54 -9.21
N ARG A 183 23.39 -1.13 -9.23
CA ARG A 183 24.50 -1.99 -9.69
C ARG A 183 24.66 -3.24 -8.83
N LYS A 184 24.42 -3.15 -7.52
CA LYS A 184 24.53 -4.28 -6.58
C LYS A 184 23.39 -5.29 -6.77
N VAL A 185 22.18 -4.82 -7.02
CA VAL A 185 20.98 -5.70 -7.03
C VAL A 185 20.42 -5.99 -8.41
N GLY A 186 20.81 -5.26 -9.46
CA GLY A 186 20.22 -5.37 -10.80
C GLY A 186 20.32 -6.77 -11.39
N GLY A 187 21.52 -7.36 -11.38
CA GLY A 187 21.73 -8.74 -11.83
C GLY A 187 20.95 -9.76 -10.98
N PRO A 188 21.13 -9.78 -9.64
CA PRO A 188 20.40 -10.68 -8.77
C PRO A 188 18.87 -10.62 -8.90
N ILE A 189 18.27 -9.45 -9.15
CA ILE A 189 16.83 -9.31 -9.42
C ILE A 189 16.46 -9.91 -10.78
N VAL A 190 17.22 -9.60 -11.84
CA VAL A 190 16.94 -10.06 -13.21
C VAL A 190 17.08 -11.57 -13.36
N LEU A 191 18.01 -12.17 -12.61
CA LEU A 191 18.22 -13.62 -12.60
C LEU A 191 17.26 -14.35 -11.64
N GLY A 192 16.55 -13.62 -10.77
CA GLY A 192 15.61 -14.15 -9.78
C GLY A 192 16.24 -14.64 -8.46
N GLU A 193 17.54 -14.40 -8.25
CA GLU A 193 18.21 -14.74 -6.98
C GLU A 193 17.68 -13.89 -5.82
N ILE A 194 17.44 -12.60 -6.08
CA ILE A 194 16.56 -11.78 -5.25
C ILE A 194 15.14 -12.02 -5.76
N PRO A 195 14.21 -12.55 -4.93
CA PRO A 195 12.88 -12.96 -5.39
C PRO A 195 12.09 -11.83 -6.08
N GLY A 196 12.29 -10.59 -5.64
CA GLY A 196 11.78 -9.42 -6.34
C GLY A 196 11.74 -8.18 -5.47
N VAL A 197 11.17 -7.12 -6.05
CA VAL A 197 10.87 -5.85 -5.37
C VAL A 197 9.38 -5.80 -5.04
N VAL A 198 9.03 -5.58 -3.77
CA VAL A 198 7.62 -5.44 -3.33
C VAL A 198 7.41 -4.02 -2.83
N ALA A 199 6.48 -3.29 -3.43
CA ALA A 199 6.22 -1.90 -3.09
C ALA A 199 4.88 -1.73 -2.37
N PHE A 200 4.88 -1.51 -1.05
CA PHE A 200 3.69 -1.18 -0.27
C PHE A 200 3.43 0.32 -0.28
N VAL A 201 2.39 0.74 -1.00
CA VAL A 201 2.16 2.15 -1.34
C VAL A 201 0.69 2.51 -1.14
N GLY A 202 0.37 3.79 -1.34
CA GLY A 202 -1.01 4.23 -1.42
C GLY A 202 -1.59 4.64 -0.08
N CYS A 203 -2.89 4.44 0.07
CA CYS A 203 -3.71 5.14 1.04
C CYS A 203 -4.10 4.24 2.23
N ALA A 204 -4.77 4.82 3.23
CA ALA A 204 -5.14 4.14 4.48
C ALA A 204 -6.60 3.65 4.55
N ASN A 205 -7.18 3.18 3.44
CA ASN A 205 -8.52 2.58 3.41
C ASN A 205 -8.47 1.06 3.68
N PHE A 206 -7.81 0.66 4.77
CA PHE A 206 -7.53 -0.76 5.03
C PHE A 206 -8.78 -1.51 5.53
N PRO A 207 -8.95 -2.78 5.15
CA PRO A 207 -10.07 -3.60 5.62
C PRO A 207 -9.94 -3.97 7.10
N LYS A 208 -8.72 -4.32 7.57
CA LYS A 208 -8.43 -4.66 8.98
C LYS A 208 -7.23 -3.89 9.54
N GLY A 209 -7.28 -2.57 9.38
CA GLY A 209 -6.32 -1.66 9.98
C GLY A 209 -4.90 -1.69 9.40
N SER A 210 -4.00 -0.94 10.04
CA SER A 210 -2.61 -0.75 9.58
C SER A 210 -1.72 -1.99 9.79
N ARG A 211 -2.10 -2.88 10.73
CA ARG A 211 -1.32 -4.06 11.13
C ARG A 211 -1.02 -4.99 9.95
N GLU A 212 -1.99 -5.21 9.06
CA GLU A 212 -1.82 -6.10 7.92
C GLU A 212 -0.68 -5.63 6.99
N VAL A 213 -0.51 -4.31 6.82
CA VAL A 213 0.58 -3.75 6.01
C VAL A 213 1.93 -4.04 6.66
N ALA A 214 2.06 -3.85 7.97
CA ALA A 214 3.30 -4.10 8.69
C ALA A 214 3.68 -5.60 8.66
N GLU A 215 2.71 -6.49 8.83
CA GLU A 215 2.93 -7.94 8.77
C GLU A 215 3.37 -8.40 7.37
N MET A 216 2.70 -7.92 6.32
CA MET A 216 3.12 -8.22 4.95
C MET A 216 4.53 -7.67 4.65
N VAL A 217 4.85 -6.45 5.06
CA VAL A 217 6.20 -5.87 4.91
C VAL A 217 7.25 -6.75 5.60
N ALA A 218 6.99 -7.15 6.84
CA ALA A 218 7.91 -7.98 7.61
C ALA A 218 8.09 -9.38 6.97
N GLU A 219 7.02 -10.01 6.48
CA GLU A 219 7.07 -11.32 5.82
C GLU A 219 7.98 -11.27 4.59
N PHE A 220 7.81 -10.27 3.72
CA PHE A 220 8.61 -10.15 2.50
C PHE A 220 10.06 -9.73 2.77
N ALA A 221 10.31 -8.90 3.78
CA ALA A 221 11.67 -8.59 4.21
C ALA A 221 12.41 -9.83 4.75
N LYS A 222 11.76 -10.65 5.60
CA LYS A 222 12.32 -11.94 6.09
C LYS A 222 12.63 -12.91 4.97
N ARG A 223 11.81 -12.90 3.91
CA ARG A 223 11.99 -13.69 2.69
C ARG A 223 13.01 -13.13 1.71
N ARG A 224 13.77 -12.11 2.12
CA ARG A 224 14.83 -11.47 1.33
C ARG A 224 14.35 -10.76 0.06
N TYR A 225 13.07 -10.41 -0.04
CA TYR A 225 12.62 -9.45 -1.05
C TYR A 225 13.16 -8.06 -0.71
N ILE A 226 13.25 -7.18 -1.71
CA ILE A 226 13.52 -5.76 -1.47
C ILE A 226 12.17 -5.08 -1.28
N VAL A 227 11.91 -4.55 -0.08
CA VAL A 227 10.64 -3.91 0.22
C VAL A 227 10.78 -2.39 0.11
N CYS A 228 9.89 -1.76 -0.66
CA CYS A 228 9.77 -0.32 -0.73
C CYS A 228 8.44 0.12 -0.12
N THR A 229 8.42 1.27 0.56
CA THR A 229 7.20 1.86 1.10
C THR A 229 7.08 3.34 0.71
N SER A 230 5.84 3.82 0.56
CA SER A 230 5.57 5.25 0.37
C SER A 230 4.21 5.67 0.94
N GLY A 231 4.03 6.97 1.18
CA GLY A 231 2.74 7.56 1.56
C GLY A 231 2.18 6.99 2.87
N CYS A 232 0.85 6.80 2.92
CA CYS A 232 0.20 6.30 4.13
C CYS A 232 0.61 4.87 4.46
N ALA A 233 0.87 4.03 3.44
CA ALA A 233 1.36 2.67 3.66
C ALA A 233 2.72 2.64 4.37
N ALA A 234 3.61 3.61 4.08
CA ALA A 234 4.87 3.74 4.80
C ALA A 234 4.67 4.07 6.29
N MET A 235 3.73 4.96 6.59
CA MET A 235 3.36 5.29 7.97
C MET A 235 2.79 4.05 8.67
N SER A 236 1.79 3.40 8.08
CA SER A 236 1.13 2.21 8.63
C SER A 236 2.07 1.04 8.86
N ALA A 237 3.05 0.82 7.97
CA ALA A 237 4.08 -0.20 8.16
C ALA A 237 4.92 0.04 9.44
N GLY A 238 5.11 1.30 9.84
CA GLY A 238 5.82 1.68 11.06
C GLY A 238 4.95 1.67 12.33
N MET A 239 3.63 1.60 12.19
CA MET A 239 2.67 1.69 13.31
C MET A 239 2.43 0.35 14.04
N TYR A 240 3.32 -0.63 13.89
CA TYR A 240 3.24 -1.92 14.56
C TYR A 240 4.61 -2.37 15.03
N ARG A 241 4.67 -2.98 16.21
CA ARG A 241 5.88 -3.55 16.81
C ARG A 241 5.79 -5.07 16.82
N ASN A 242 6.91 -5.74 16.58
CA ASN A 242 7.02 -7.17 16.82
C ASN A 242 7.10 -7.49 18.33
N ASP A 243 7.25 -8.77 18.66
CA ASP A 243 7.37 -9.26 20.03
C ASP A 243 8.61 -8.70 20.77
N GLU A 244 9.61 -8.21 20.05
CA GLU A 244 10.80 -7.52 20.60
C GLU A 244 10.57 -6.00 20.79
N GLY A 245 9.38 -5.49 20.51
CA GLY A 245 9.07 -4.05 20.60
C GLY A 245 9.61 -3.20 19.46
N LYS A 246 10.10 -3.79 18.36
CA LYS A 246 10.69 -3.07 17.21
C LYS A 246 9.71 -2.95 16.05
N THR A 247 9.68 -1.78 15.41
CA THR A 247 8.99 -1.57 14.13
C THR A 247 9.73 -2.24 12.97
N VAL A 248 9.09 -2.37 11.80
CA VAL A 248 9.76 -2.91 10.59
C VAL A 248 10.99 -2.09 10.20
N TYR A 249 10.98 -0.77 10.45
CA TYR A 249 12.09 0.10 10.11
C TYR A 249 13.29 -0.04 11.06
N GLU A 250 13.07 -0.54 12.27
CA GLU A 250 14.10 -0.86 13.25
C GLU A 250 14.61 -2.29 13.10
N GLN A 251 13.77 -3.20 12.61
CA GLN A 251 14.13 -4.60 12.35
C GLN A 251 15.01 -4.78 11.11
N PHE A 252 14.77 -4.01 10.05
CA PHE A 252 15.38 -4.22 8.73
C PHE A 252 16.23 -3.04 8.27
N SER A 253 17.22 -3.35 7.42
CA SER A 253 18.07 -2.35 6.76
C SER A 253 17.25 -1.39 5.91
N GLY A 254 17.64 -0.11 5.87
CA GLY A 254 17.02 0.90 4.99
C GLY A 254 17.69 1.03 3.61
N ALA A 255 18.61 0.13 3.28
CA ALA A 255 19.25 0.07 1.97
C ALA A 255 18.35 -0.69 0.97
N PHE A 256 18.48 -0.35 -0.32
CA PHE A 256 17.81 -1.08 -1.39
C PHE A 256 18.57 -2.38 -1.68
N GLU A 257 18.37 -3.37 -0.81
CA GLU A 257 19.04 -4.66 -0.82
C GLU A 257 18.09 -5.79 -0.38
N ALA A 258 18.51 -7.05 -0.57
CA ALA A 258 17.73 -8.22 -0.21
C ALA A 258 17.39 -8.23 1.29
N GLY A 259 16.11 -8.15 1.64
CA GLY A 259 15.62 -8.06 3.01
C GLY A 259 15.57 -6.64 3.59
N GLY A 260 15.89 -5.62 2.79
CA GLY A 260 15.77 -4.21 3.18
C GLY A 260 14.33 -3.68 3.10
N VAL A 261 14.00 -2.71 3.95
CA VAL A 261 12.73 -1.97 3.97
C VAL A 261 13.01 -0.47 3.78
N VAL A 262 12.70 0.02 2.58
CA VAL A 262 13.06 1.37 2.13
C VAL A 262 11.83 2.27 2.07
N ASN A 263 11.74 3.25 2.98
CA ASN A 263 10.77 4.34 2.80
C ASN A 263 11.30 5.36 1.77
N VAL A 264 10.68 5.41 0.59
CA VAL A 264 11.09 6.35 -0.47
C VAL A 264 10.51 7.76 -0.29
N GLY A 265 9.46 7.92 0.53
CA GLY A 265 8.84 9.21 0.85
C GLY A 265 7.33 9.27 0.63
N SER A 266 6.84 10.44 0.22
CA SER A 266 5.41 10.69 0.05
C SER A 266 4.83 10.02 -1.20
N CYS A 267 3.55 10.23 -1.50
CA CYS A 267 2.91 9.60 -2.65
C CYS A 267 3.58 9.93 -4.00
N VAL A 268 4.21 11.11 -4.14
CA VAL A 268 4.93 11.47 -5.38
C VAL A 268 6.25 10.71 -5.53
N SER A 269 6.83 10.25 -4.42
CA SER A 269 8.06 9.44 -4.41
C SER A 269 7.87 8.05 -4.99
N ASN A 270 6.64 7.62 -5.31
CA ASN A 270 6.40 6.42 -6.12
C ASN A 270 7.13 6.48 -7.49
N ALA A 271 7.40 7.68 -7.99
CA ALA A 271 8.24 7.87 -9.18
C ALA A 271 9.66 7.28 -8.99
N HIS A 272 10.20 7.24 -7.78
CA HIS A 272 11.49 6.62 -7.49
C HIS A 272 11.45 5.10 -7.51
N ILE A 273 10.32 4.49 -7.16
CA ILE A 273 10.13 3.03 -7.24
C ILE A 273 10.06 2.61 -8.72
N ALA A 274 9.25 3.31 -9.53
CA ALA A 274 9.25 3.11 -10.98
C ALA A 274 10.64 3.40 -11.59
N GLY A 275 11.28 4.47 -11.13
CA GLY A 275 12.64 4.84 -11.50
C GLY A 275 13.66 3.74 -11.20
N ALA A 276 13.53 3.00 -10.09
CA ALA A 276 14.41 1.89 -9.78
C ALA A 276 14.29 0.77 -10.82
N ALA A 277 13.07 0.38 -11.21
CA ALA A 277 12.85 -0.62 -12.26
C ALA A 277 13.41 -0.17 -13.62
N ILE A 278 13.17 1.10 -13.99
CA ILE A 278 13.71 1.71 -15.22
C ILE A 278 15.25 1.72 -15.19
N LYS A 279 15.85 2.04 -14.03
CA LYS A 279 17.31 2.06 -13.87
C LYS A 279 17.92 0.67 -13.87
N ILE A 280 17.21 -0.38 -13.43
CA ILE A 280 17.70 -1.76 -13.62
C ILE A 280 17.86 -2.03 -15.12
N ALA A 281 16.85 -1.73 -15.94
CA ALA A 281 16.95 -1.88 -17.40
C ALA A 281 18.11 -1.05 -18.00
N SER A 282 18.26 0.20 -17.57
CA SER A 282 19.27 1.10 -18.14
C SER A 282 20.69 0.86 -17.65
N ILE A 283 20.90 0.59 -16.36
CA ILE A 283 22.23 0.45 -15.76
C ILE A 283 22.74 -0.98 -15.93
N PHE A 284 21.92 -1.98 -15.61
CA PHE A 284 22.33 -3.38 -15.68
C PHE A 284 22.30 -3.89 -17.13
N ALA A 285 21.20 -3.67 -17.85
CA ALA A 285 21.05 -4.13 -19.23
C ALA A 285 21.42 -3.09 -20.30
N LYS A 286 21.96 -1.93 -19.91
CA LYS A 286 22.47 -0.88 -20.82
C LYS A 286 21.43 -0.39 -21.83
N ARG A 287 20.14 -0.45 -21.49
CA ARG A 287 19.06 -0.02 -22.38
C ARG A 287 18.95 1.51 -22.45
N PRO A 288 18.83 2.11 -23.65
CA PRO A 288 18.71 3.56 -23.79
C PRO A 288 17.32 4.02 -23.32
N LEU A 289 17.26 5.13 -22.59
CA LEU A 289 16.01 5.64 -21.99
C LEU A 289 15.24 6.62 -22.89
N ARG A 290 15.95 7.47 -23.65
CA ARG A 290 15.35 8.60 -24.38
C ARG A 290 14.40 8.08 -25.46
N GLY A 291 13.12 8.42 -25.34
CA GLY A 291 12.10 8.06 -26.33
C GLY A 291 11.82 6.57 -26.44
N ASN A 292 12.23 5.75 -25.46
CA ASN A 292 12.26 4.29 -25.59
C ASN A 292 11.42 3.57 -24.52
N TYR A 293 10.28 4.16 -24.14
CA TYR A 293 9.46 3.62 -23.05
C TYR A 293 8.99 2.18 -23.31
N GLU A 294 8.65 1.85 -24.56
CA GLU A 294 8.16 0.52 -24.95
C GLU A 294 9.19 -0.59 -24.67
N GLU A 295 10.46 -0.41 -25.08
CA GLU A 295 11.52 -1.40 -24.82
C GLU A 295 11.82 -1.53 -23.33
N ILE A 296 11.76 -0.41 -22.58
CA ILE A 296 11.97 -0.44 -21.13
C ILE A 296 10.84 -1.19 -20.43
N ALA A 297 9.58 -0.95 -20.83
CA ALA A 297 8.43 -1.65 -20.28
C ALA A 297 8.47 -3.15 -20.64
N ASP A 298 8.84 -3.50 -21.87
CA ASP A 298 9.05 -4.90 -22.29
C ASP A 298 10.15 -5.58 -21.46
N TYR A 299 11.28 -4.91 -21.24
CA TYR A 299 12.36 -5.42 -20.40
C TYR A 299 11.90 -5.63 -18.95
N VAL A 300 11.20 -4.66 -18.36
CA VAL A 300 10.70 -4.74 -16.98
C VAL A 300 9.67 -5.87 -16.84
N TYR A 301 8.70 -5.95 -17.75
CA TYR A 301 7.68 -7.00 -17.78
C TYR A 301 8.29 -8.39 -17.86
N ASN A 302 9.31 -8.58 -18.70
CA ASN A 302 9.86 -9.90 -18.96
C ASN A 302 10.97 -10.33 -17.98
N ARG A 303 11.59 -9.39 -17.25
CA ARG A 303 12.84 -9.67 -16.51
C ARG A 303 12.93 -9.11 -15.11
N VAL A 304 12.19 -8.06 -14.78
CA VAL A 304 12.31 -7.41 -13.46
C VAL A 304 11.17 -7.88 -12.56
N GLY A 305 11.46 -8.84 -11.68
CA GLY A 305 10.51 -9.34 -10.69
C GLY A 305 10.12 -8.23 -9.71
N ALA A 306 8.93 -7.68 -9.88
CA ALA A 306 8.42 -6.59 -9.06
C ALA A 306 6.88 -6.66 -8.95
N VAL A 307 6.35 -6.17 -7.83
CA VAL A 307 4.90 -6.04 -7.62
C VAL A 307 4.60 -4.87 -6.69
N GLY A 308 3.56 -4.10 -7.01
CA GLY A 308 3.00 -3.06 -6.15
C GLY A 308 1.85 -3.58 -5.31
N VAL A 309 1.70 -3.07 -4.10
CA VAL A 309 0.62 -3.40 -3.16
C VAL A 309 0.03 -2.09 -2.66
N ALA A 310 -1.19 -1.78 -3.11
CA ALA A 310 -1.96 -0.64 -2.65
C ALA A 310 -3.15 -1.11 -1.81
N TRP A 311 -2.83 -1.69 -0.64
CA TRP A 311 -3.78 -2.41 0.21
C TRP A 311 -5.01 -1.57 0.59
N GLY A 312 -4.78 -0.33 1.03
CA GLY A 312 -5.84 0.60 1.41
C GLY A 312 -6.17 1.62 0.31
N ALA A 313 -6.12 1.27 -0.97
CA ALA A 313 -6.36 2.23 -2.05
C ALA A 313 -7.78 2.84 -1.99
N MET A 314 -7.89 4.17 -1.97
CA MET A 314 -9.17 4.88 -2.18
C MET A 314 -9.13 6.08 -3.14
N SER A 315 -7.97 6.72 -3.30
CA SER A 315 -7.88 7.98 -4.06
C SER A 315 -7.70 7.75 -5.57
N GLN A 316 -8.15 8.71 -6.38
CA GLN A 316 -7.86 8.72 -7.83
C GLN A 316 -6.34 8.73 -8.11
N LYS A 317 -5.54 9.29 -7.20
CA LYS A 317 -4.07 9.25 -7.24
C LYS A 317 -3.54 7.81 -7.18
N ALA A 318 -4.12 6.97 -6.33
CA ALA A 318 -3.71 5.56 -6.25
C ALA A 318 -4.01 4.83 -7.57
N ALA A 319 -5.16 5.10 -8.20
CA ALA A 319 -5.49 4.54 -9.51
C ALA A 319 -4.52 5.00 -10.62
N SER A 320 -4.13 6.29 -10.66
CA SER A 320 -3.17 6.79 -11.64
C SER A 320 -1.75 6.27 -11.39
N ILE A 321 -1.34 6.13 -10.13
CA ILE A 321 -0.05 5.54 -9.77
C ILE A 321 -0.02 4.07 -10.23
N ALA A 322 -1.03 3.28 -9.87
CA ALA A 322 -1.15 1.90 -10.32
C ALA A 322 -1.10 1.81 -11.86
N ALA A 323 -1.73 2.77 -12.56
CA ALA A 323 -1.67 2.87 -14.00
C ALA A 323 -0.28 3.09 -14.60
N GLY A 324 0.53 3.91 -13.94
CA GLY A 324 1.93 4.07 -14.32
C GLY A 324 2.72 2.76 -14.20
N PHE A 325 2.46 1.96 -13.17
CA PHE A 325 3.15 0.70 -12.91
C PHE A 325 2.74 -0.42 -13.85
N TRP A 326 1.43 -0.66 -14.07
CA TRP A 326 1.04 -1.72 -15.00
C TRP A 326 1.41 -1.39 -16.44
N ARG A 327 1.48 -0.10 -16.81
CA ARG A 327 1.99 0.32 -18.12
C ARG A 327 3.49 0.05 -18.29
N LEU A 328 4.24 0.03 -17.18
CA LEU A 328 5.65 -0.36 -17.12
C LEU A 328 5.84 -1.89 -17.01
N GLY A 329 4.76 -2.68 -17.08
CA GLY A 329 4.83 -4.13 -16.93
C GLY A 329 4.96 -4.61 -15.48
N ILE A 330 4.67 -3.76 -14.49
CA ILE A 330 4.72 -4.11 -13.07
C ILE A 330 3.30 -4.36 -12.56
N PRO A 331 2.99 -5.58 -12.08
CA PRO A 331 1.69 -5.91 -11.54
C PRO A 331 1.38 -5.15 -10.24
N VAL A 332 0.11 -4.84 -10.01
CA VAL A 332 -0.36 -4.16 -8.81
C VAL A 332 -1.52 -4.93 -8.17
N ILE A 333 -1.38 -5.20 -6.87
CA ILE A 333 -2.43 -5.77 -6.02
C ILE A 333 -3.08 -4.63 -5.23
N VAL A 334 -4.40 -4.60 -5.16
CA VAL A 334 -5.18 -3.73 -4.28
C VAL A 334 -5.94 -4.55 -3.25
N GLY A 335 -6.25 -3.97 -2.09
CA GLY A 335 -7.17 -4.60 -1.14
C GLY A 335 -8.61 -4.61 -1.66
N PRO A 336 -9.55 -5.15 -0.88
CA PRO A 336 -10.91 -5.43 -1.34
C PRO A 336 -11.66 -4.18 -1.81
N HIS A 337 -11.40 -3.03 -1.20
CA HIS A 337 -11.99 -1.76 -1.63
C HIS A 337 -11.49 -1.26 -2.99
N GLY A 338 -10.35 -1.74 -3.48
CA GLY A 338 -9.83 -1.41 -4.81
C GLY A 338 -10.72 -1.90 -5.96
N THR A 339 -11.59 -2.88 -5.72
CA THR A 339 -12.63 -3.30 -6.70
C THR A 339 -13.52 -2.14 -7.16
N LYS A 340 -13.67 -1.10 -6.33
CA LYS A 340 -14.44 0.11 -6.62
C LYS A 340 -13.83 0.97 -7.75
N TYR A 341 -12.59 0.70 -8.19
CA TYR A 341 -12.01 1.31 -9.40
C TYR A 341 -12.59 0.76 -10.72
N ARG A 342 -13.44 -0.27 -10.66
CA ARG A 342 -14.27 -0.80 -11.77
C ARG A 342 -13.54 -1.55 -12.89
N ARG A 343 -12.22 -1.45 -13.00
CA ARG A 343 -11.44 -2.13 -14.04
C ARG A 343 -10.26 -2.86 -13.42
N MET A 344 -10.19 -4.17 -13.65
CA MET A 344 -9.04 -5.03 -13.34
C MET A 344 -8.35 -5.47 -14.63
N LEU A 345 -7.08 -5.86 -14.55
CA LEU A 345 -6.27 -6.34 -15.68
C LEU A 345 -5.85 -7.78 -15.38
N LEU A 346 -6.77 -8.70 -15.66
CA LEU A 346 -6.63 -10.12 -15.34
C LEU A 346 -6.19 -10.90 -16.59
N GLY A 347 -5.09 -11.65 -16.51
CA GLY A 347 -4.75 -12.66 -17.51
C GLY A 347 -5.63 -13.90 -17.45
N ARG A 348 -5.56 -14.68 -18.53
CA ARG A 348 -6.27 -15.94 -18.72
C ARG A 348 -5.26 -17.09 -18.78
N ALA A 349 -4.87 -17.61 -17.61
CA ALA A 349 -3.88 -18.67 -17.48
C ALA A 349 -4.28 -19.97 -18.23
N ASP A 350 -5.57 -20.17 -18.46
CA ASP A 350 -6.14 -21.29 -19.21
C ASP A 350 -5.90 -21.23 -20.74
N ARG A 351 -5.43 -20.08 -21.27
CA ARG A 351 -5.22 -19.88 -22.71
C ARG A 351 -3.74 -19.71 -23.04
N ASP A 352 -3.07 -20.80 -23.39
CA ASP A 352 -1.63 -20.79 -23.64
C ASP A 352 -1.19 -19.82 -24.75
N SER A 353 -2.04 -19.60 -25.77
CA SER A 353 -1.78 -18.64 -26.85
C SER A 353 -1.58 -17.20 -26.37
N ASN A 354 -2.13 -16.83 -25.19
CA ASN A 354 -1.98 -15.50 -24.61
C ASN A 354 -0.63 -15.29 -23.94
N TRP A 355 0.16 -16.36 -23.78
CA TRP A 355 1.41 -16.37 -23.03
C TRP A 355 2.63 -16.65 -23.92
N MET A 356 2.44 -16.54 -25.24
CA MET A 356 3.50 -16.69 -26.21
C MET A 356 4.30 -15.39 -26.32
N VAL A 357 5.63 -15.50 -26.27
CA VAL A 357 6.58 -14.40 -26.45
C VAL A 357 7.54 -14.74 -27.60
N HIS A 358 8.28 -13.75 -28.09
CA HIS A 358 9.38 -14.01 -29.01
C HIS A 358 10.64 -14.33 -28.20
N ASP A 359 11.39 -15.36 -28.61
CA ASP A 359 12.78 -15.49 -28.21
C ASP A 359 13.61 -14.50 -29.05
N ALA A 360 14.23 -13.50 -28.41
CA ALA A 360 14.99 -12.47 -29.11
C ALA A 360 16.21 -13.03 -29.85
N ARG A 361 16.70 -14.23 -29.49
CA ARG A 361 17.83 -14.88 -30.16
C ARG A 361 17.42 -15.49 -31.49
N THR A 362 16.31 -16.24 -31.51
CA THR A 362 15.89 -17.08 -32.65
C THR A 362 14.72 -16.51 -33.45
N GLY A 363 13.94 -15.61 -32.85
CA GLY A 363 12.68 -15.09 -33.39
C GLY A 363 11.49 -16.03 -33.24
N GLU A 364 11.70 -17.23 -32.70
CA GLU A 364 10.65 -18.24 -32.53
C GLU A 364 9.65 -17.83 -31.45
N SER A 365 8.42 -18.29 -31.63
CA SER A 365 7.37 -18.11 -30.62
C SER A 365 7.51 -19.20 -29.55
N VAL A 366 7.68 -18.76 -28.31
CA VAL A 366 7.98 -19.62 -27.15
C VAL A 366 7.05 -19.28 -25.99
N TYR A 367 6.69 -20.27 -25.19
CA TYR A 367 5.82 -20.07 -24.03
C TYR A 367 6.58 -19.35 -22.91
N GLY A 368 6.08 -18.19 -22.48
CA GLY A 368 6.75 -17.32 -21.50
C GLY A 368 6.18 -17.39 -20.09
N GLY A 369 5.00 -17.96 -19.87
CA GLY A 369 4.37 -17.92 -18.54
C GLY A 369 2.97 -18.51 -18.48
N PRO A 370 2.30 -18.37 -17.33
CA PRO A 370 1.56 -17.12 -17.10
C PRO A 370 2.18 -16.23 -16.01
N VAL A 371 3.33 -15.60 -16.27
CA VAL A 371 4.10 -14.83 -15.28
C VAL A 371 4.51 -13.43 -15.78
N PRO A 372 4.05 -12.33 -15.13
CA PRO A 372 2.98 -12.26 -14.15
C PRO A 372 1.60 -12.49 -14.78
N GLU A 373 0.72 -13.22 -14.08
CA GLU A 373 -0.62 -13.54 -14.60
C GLU A 373 -1.54 -12.32 -14.69
N HIS A 374 -1.50 -11.44 -13.70
CA HIS A 374 -2.35 -10.26 -13.66
C HIS A 374 -1.48 -9.01 -13.58
N LEU A 375 -1.93 -7.93 -14.21
CA LEU A 375 -1.31 -6.63 -14.08
C LEU A 375 -2.03 -5.74 -13.04
N PHE A 376 -3.30 -6.00 -12.78
CA PHE A 376 -4.07 -5.30 -11.77
C PHE A 376 -5.18 -6.21 -11.21
N ILE A 377 -5.08 -6.56 -9.93
CA ILE A 377 -5.98 -7.50 -9.25
C ILE A 377 -6.30 -7.03 -7.83
N ALA A 378 -7.47 -7.40 -7.32
CA ALA A 378 -7.83 -7.24 -5.92
C ALA A 378 -7.65 -8.55 -5.15
N ALA A 379 -7.15 -8.47 -3.93
CA ALA A 379 -7.15 -9.55 -2.95
C ALA A 379 -8.08 -9.18 -1.78
N GLU A 380 -8.75 -10.17 -1.20
CA GLU A 380 -9.71 -9.99 -0.11
C GLU A 380 -9.02 -9.96 1.25
N THR A 381 -8.02 -10.83 1.46
CA THR A 381 -7.27 -10.95 2.71
C THR A 381 -5.77 -10.71 2.51
N LYS A 382 -5.07 -10.35 3.59
CA LYS A 382 -3.61 -10.20 3.55
C LYS A 382 -2.93 -11.53 3.17
N GLU A 383 -3.47 -12.66 3.61
CA GLU A 383 -2.94 -13.99 3.30
C GLU A 383 -2.97 -14.27 1.79
N GLU A 384 -4.11 -13.99 1.16
CA GLU A 384 -4.27 -14.10 -0.28
C GLU A 384 -3.33 -13.13 -1.01
N ALA A 385 -3.23 -11.88 -0.52
CA ALA A 385 -2.32 -10.88 -1.07
C ALA A 385 -0.86 -11.35 -1.00
N MET A 386 -0.40 -11.95 0.11
CA MET A 386 0.96 -12.48 0.23
C MET A 386 1.23 -13.60 -0.78
N ILE A 387 0.29 -14.51 -0.97
CA ILE A 387 0.39 -15.56 -2.00
C ILE A 387 0.52 -14.92 -3.39
N MET A 388 -0.32 -13.93 -3.72
CA MET A 388 -0.27 -13.23 -4.99
C MET A 388 1.04 -12.46 -5.20
N ILE A 389 1.59 -11.81 -4.16
CA ILE A 389 2.88 -11.10 -4.24
C ILE A 389 3.99 -12.07 -4.68
N ALA A 390 4.08 -13.25 -4.07
CA ALA A 390 5.09 -14.24 -4.42
C ALA A 390 4.91 -14.75 -5.86
N LYS A 391 3.67 -15.02 -6.30
CA LYS A 391 3.38 -15.45 -7.67
C LYS A 391 3.69 -14.37 -8.71
N LEU A 392 3.20 -13.15 -8.50
CA LEU A 392 3.27 -12.06 -9.47
C LEU A 392 4.68 -11.44 -9.61
N THR A 393 5.65 -11.86 -8.81
CA THR A 393 7.07 -11.47 -8.97
C THR A 393 7.85 -12.41 -9.90
N MET A 394 7.29 -13.57 -10.29
CA MET A 394 7.89 -14.44 -11.29
C MET A 394 7.91 -13.78 -12.67
N ARG A 395 8.94 -14.09 -13.46
CA ARG A 395 9.18 -13.49 -14.77
C ARG A 395 9.59 -14.55 -15.79
N PRO A 396 9.27 -14.37 -17.08
CA PRO A 396 9.63 -15.35 -18.11
C PRO A 396 11.12 -15.67 -18.15
N ASN A 397 11.97 -14.67 -17.93
CA ASN A 397 13.44 -14.76 -17.96
C ASN A 397 14.09 -15.32 -16.68
N ASP A 398 13.34 -15.68 -15.64
CA ASP A 398 13.94 -16.19 -14.40
C ASP A 398 14.92 -17.35 -14.73
N THR A 399 16.12 -17.34 -14.16
CA THR A 399 17.00 -18.53 -14.25
C THR A 399 16.36 -19.70 -13.49
N SER A 400 16.83 -20.93 -13.70
CA SER A 400 16.26 -22.06 -12.94
C SER A 400 16.44 -21.93 -11.44
N LYS A 401 17.60 -21.46 -10.98
CA LYS A 401 17.84 -21.13 -9.57
C LYS A 401 16.89 -20.05 -9.06
N GLY A 402 16.69 -18.98 -9.86
CA GLY A 402 15.78 -17.89 -9.50
C GLY A 402 14.32 -18.33 -9.44
N ARG A 403 13.87 -19.11 -10.42
CA ARG A 403 12.52 -19.67 -10.48
C ARG A 403 12.27 -20.62 -9.31
N ALA A 404 13.22 -21.50 -8.99
CA ALA A 404 13.15 -22.37 -7.81
C ALA A 404 13.00 -21.58 -6.51
N ASN A 405 13.74 -20.49 -6.34
CA ASN A 405 13.60 -19.62 -5.17
C ASN A 405 12.19 -18.96 -5.09
N LYS A 406 11.68 -18.45 -6.20
CA LYS A 406 10.34 -17.83 -6.25
C LYS A 406 9.23 -18.87 -6.03
N LEU A 407 9.34 -20.05 -6.63
CA LEU A 407 8.41 -21.16 -6.43
C LEU A 407 8.41 -21.64 -4.98
N ALA A 408 9.57 -21.75 -4.34
CA ALA A 408 9.67 -22.09 -2.93
C ALA A 408 8.86 -21.11 -2.06
N ASN A 409 8.98 -19.81 -2.33
CA ASN A 409 8.20 -18.79 -1.62
C ASN A 409 6.70 -18.90 -1.89
N TYR A 410 6.30 -19.08 -3.15
CA TYR A 410 4.89 -19.19 -3.53
C TYR A 410 4.22 -20.42 -2.92
N ILE A 411 4.85 -21.59 -3.03
CA ILE A 411 4.34 -22.85 -2.51
C ILE A 411 4.30 -22.80 -0.97
N ASP A 412 5.34 -22.30 -0.31
CA ASP A 412 5.37 -22.16 1.15
C ASP A 412 4.26 -21.24 1.68
N LEU A 413 4.05 -20.08 1.05
CA LEU A 413 2.95 -19.17 1.41
C LEU A 413 1.58 -19.82 1.19
N HIS A 414 1.39 -20.51 0.07
CA HIS A 414 0.15 -21.20 -0.20
C HIS A 414 -0.13 -22.31 0.82
N LYS A 415 0.87 -23.14 1.15
CA LYS A 415 0.74 -24.19 2.17
C LYS A 415 0.39 -23.64 3.55
N ARG A 416 1.01 -22.53 3.97
CA ARG A 416 0.78 -21.94 5.29
C ARG A 416 -0.60 -21.30 5.43
N HIS A 417 -1.17 -20.78 4.34
CA HIS A 417 -2.39 -19.97 4.41
C HIS A 417 -3.64 -20.63 3.79
N VAL A 418 -3.47 -21.50 2.80
CA VAL A 418 -4.56 -22.20 2.08
C VAL A 418 -4.46 -23.71 2.30
N GLY A 419 -3.23 -24.24 2.26
CA GLY A 419 -2.95 -25.67 2.34
C GLY A 419 -2.67 -26.30 0.97
N GLY A 420 -1.81 -27.31 0.96
CA GLY A 420 -1.43 -28.04 -0.26
C GLY A 420 -0.60 -27.23 -1.26
N ILE A 421 -0.22 -27.89 -2.36
CA ILE A 421 0.47 -27.27 -3.49
C ILE A 421 -0.52 -26.45 -4.34
N PRO A 422 -0.16 -25.24 -4.80
CA PRO A 422 -1.02 -24.49 -5.71
C PRO A 422 -1.28 -25.27 -7.02
N ALA A 423 -2.54 -25.28 -7.46
CA ALA A 423 -2.98 -26.08 -8.60
C ALA A 423 -2.25 -25.73 -9.91
N ASP A 424 -1.76 -24.51 -10.05
CA ASP A 424 -1.11 -23.99 -11.25
C ASP A 424 0.42 -24.12 -11.27
N VAL A 425 1.04 -24.75 -10.27
CA VAL A 425 2.50 -24.91 -10.21
C VAL A 425 3.07 -25.56 -11.47
N TYR A 426 2.36 -26.51 -12.08
CA TYR A 426 2.80 -27.16 -13.33
C TYR A 426 2.98 -26.17 -14.49
N ARG A 427 2.30 -25.03 -14.48
CA ARG A 427 2.46 -23.96 -15.49
C ARG A 427 3.66 -23.06 -15.23
N LEU A 428 4.23 -23.13 -14.02
CA LEU A 428 5.30 -22.26 -13.54
C LEU A 428 6.66 -22.96 -13.52
N VAL A 429 6.70 -24.29 -13.63
CA VAL A 429 7.90 -25.10 -13.80
C VAL A 429 8.17 -25.28 -15.29
N ARG A 430 9.35 -24.86 -15.77
CA ARG A 430 9.75 -25.03 -17.19
C ARG A 430 10.66 -26.23 -17.39
N THR A 431 11.55 -26.47 -16.44
CA THR A 431 12.51 -27.59 -16.44
C THR A 431 12.59 -28.20 -15.04
N PRO A 432 13.11 -29.42 -14.88
CA PRO A 432 13.28 -30.02 -13.55
C PRO A 432 14.20 -29.19 -12.62
N ALA A 433 15.06 -28.34 -13.19
CA ALA A 433 15.93 -27.44 -12.41
C ALA A 433 15.18 -26.25 -11.79
N ASP A 434 13.96 -25.95 -12.24
CA ASP A 434 13.09 -24.93 -11.61
C ASP A 434 12.48 -25.43 -10.30
N ILE A 435 12.57 -26.73 -9.98
CA ILE A 435 11.92 -27.33 -8.82
C ILE A 435 12.71 -27.01 -7.54
N PRO A 436 12.07 -26.47 -6.48
CA PRO A 436 12.74 -26.26 -5.20
C PRO A 436 13.23 -27.59 -4.60
N LEU A 437 14.53 -27.66 -4.26
CA LEU A 437 15.17 -28.87 -3.72
C LEU A 437 14.42 -29.49 -2.52
N THR A 438 13.92 -28.67 -1.61
CA THR A 438 13.23 -29.12 -0.39
C THR A 438 11.78 -29.57 -0.64
N MET A 439 11.25 -29.37 -1.84
CA MET A 439 9.86 -29.69 -2.21
C MET A 439 9.81 -30.58 -3.45
N LYS A 440 10.93 -31.26 -3.78
CA LYS A 440 11.09 -31.96 -5.05
C LYS A 440 10.04 -33.05 -5.26
N ASP A 441 9.92 -33.97 -4.31
CA ASP A 441 9.03 -35.13 -4.43
C ASP A 441 7.56 -34.73 -4.63
N GLU A 442 7.11 -33.68 -3.94
CA GLU A 442 5.73 -33.18 -4.03
C GLU A 442 5.47 -32.45 -5.33
N VAL A 443 6.43 -31.64 -5.81
CA VAL A 443 6.30 -30.95 -7.09
C VAL A 443 6.36 -31.97 -8.23
N ASP A 444 7.28 -32.93 -8.21
CA ASP A 444 7.38 -34.00 -9.21
C ASP A 444 6.08 -34.80 -9.30
N ALA A 445 5.46 -35.15 -8.16
CA ALA A 445 4.15 -35.80 -8.12
C ALA A 445 3.06 -34.92 -8.78
N HIS A 446 3.02 -33.63 -8.45
CA HIS A 446 2.06 -32.69 -9.05
C HIS A 446 2.24 -32.55 -10.56
N LEU A 447 3.48 -32.54 -11.06
CA LEU A 447 3.77 -32.47 -12.49
C LEU A 447 3.31 -33.73 -13.24
N ALA A 448 3.50 -34.91 -12.63
CA ALA A 448 3.07 -36.18 -13.20
C ALA A 448 1.55 -36.27 -13.38
N GLU A 449 0.78 -35.57 -12.55
CA GLU A 449 -0.69 -35.49 -12.67
C GLU A 449 -1.18 -34.58 -13.81
N HIS A 450 -0.32 -33.73 -14.39
CA HIS A 450 -0.72 -32.64 -15.29
C HIS A 450 -0.17 -32.73 -16.72
N ASP A 451 0.23 -33.92 -17.20
CA ASP A 451 0.82 -34.14 -18.55
C ASP A 451 1.94 -33.15 -18.88
N TRP A 452 2.70 -32.75 -17.85
CA TRP A 452 3.69 -31.69 -17.96
C TRP A 452 4.84 -32.05 -18.90
N LYS A 453 5.32 -31.06 -19.66
CA LYS A 453 6.46 -31.20 -20.58
C LYS A 453 7.46 -30.09 -20.36
N GLU A 454 8.73 -30.44 -20.48
CA GLU A 454 9.82 -29.48 -20.41
C GLU A 454 9.71 -28.44 -21.52
N SER A 455 9.98 -27.19 -21.17
CA SER A 455 9.96 -26.04 -22.07
C SER A 455 11.25 -25.23 -21.94
N ALA A 456 11.67 -24.61 -23.05
CA ALA A 456 12.88 -23.81 -23.08
C ALA A 456 12.71 -22.52 -22.27
N ILE A 457 13.79 -22.08 -21.62
CA ILE A 457 13.85 -20.76 -21.01
C ILE A 457 14.11 -19.73 -22.12
N PRO A 458 13.16 -18.83 -22.41
CA PRO A 458 13.28 -17.90 -23.52
C PRO A 458 14.28 -16.79 -23.21
N ASP A 459 14.74 -16.10 -24.25
CA ASP A 459 15.23 -14.72 -24.14
C ASP A 459 14.07 -13.76 -24.51
N PRO A 460 13.11 -13.54 -23.60
CA PRO A 460 11.78 -13.07 -23.93
C PRO A 460 11.74 -11.61 -24.38
N THR A 461 10.90 -11.34 -25.39
CA THR A 461 10.41 -10.02 -25.76
C THR A 461 9.01 -10.12 -26.39
N LEU A 462 8.18 -9.10 -26.16
CA LEU A 462 6.91 -8.91 -26.86
C LEU A 462 7.08 -8.07 -28.14
N LEU A 463 8.29 -7.58 -28.40
CA LEU A 463 8.58 -6.64 -29.47
C LEU A 463 9.33 -7.36 -30.60
N SER A 464 8.66 -7.55 -31.74
CA SER A 464 9.28 -8.18 -32.91
C SER A 464 10.53 -7.44 -33.42
N ARG A 465 10.61 -6.13 -33.20
CA ARG A 465 11.79 -5.30 -33.55
C ARG A 465 13.04 -5.61 -32.70
N MET A 466 12.89 -6.31 -31.59
CA MET A 466 13.99 -6.66 -30.67
C MET A 466 14.62 -8.02 -31.00
N VAL A 467 14.05 -8.78 -31.95
CA VAL A 467 14.59 -10.06 -32.40
C VAL A 467 15.87 -9.84 -33.22
N HIS A 468 16.97 -10.47 -32.80
CA HIS A 468 18.30 -10.33 -33.39
C HIS A 468 18.46 -11.03 -34.73
N SER A 469 17.75 -12.15 -34.95
CA SER A 469 17.76 -12.88 -36.22
C SER A 469 16.42 -12.76 -36.93
N ARG A 470 16.33 -11.90 -37.95
CA ARG A 470 15.35 -12.16 -39.01
C ARG A 470 15.94 -13.27 -39.86
N LYS A 471 15.43 -14.51 -39.73
CA LYS A 471 15.55 -15.46 -40.84
C LYS A 471 14.90 -14.77 -42.04
N VAL A 472 15.73 -14.28 -42.96
CA VAL A 472 15.28 -13.88 -44.29
C VAL A 472 14.88 -15.19 -44.96
N THR A 473 13.60 -15.52 -44.90
CA THR A 473 13.00 -16.47 -45.84
C THR A 473 12.83 -15.81 -47.19
#